data_AF-A0A1L9U8E5-F1
#
_entry.id   AF-A0A1L9U8E5-F1
#
_cell.length_a   1.000
_cell.length_b   1.000
_cell.length_c   1.000
_cell.angle_alpha   90.00
_cell.angle_beta   90.00
_cell.angle_gamma   90.00
#
_symmetry.space_group_name_H-M   'P 1'
#
loop_
_entity.id
_entity.type
_entity.pdbx_description
1 polymer ?
#
loop_
_entity_poly.entity_id
_entity_poly.type
_entity_poly.pdbx_seq_one_letter_code
_entity_poly.pdbx_strand_id
1 'polypeptide(L)'
;MERQLPTRGVRVYDTQIAPEHYEVKREYHDPDTPSTDSTQVSEGFRFLPVPTESDDLATTCMKLEELAKTVEQGNSLALFTGLKLATYPAKSDLESMAMSQLTPEELWMYETWKEMKMIQDTEIKGGRYSGEEDHNGMQLPYFNWEQNVAPVPQGAQSMKKFTQRAAAMDVVFGHRGATPENASWLTSHMVFMLPLVKAVTKVTNLKKNLKNNHRSRHTRGLTDMEAAEVETARKLVVIANKNQSREMEKIRRLTKSIEESALILKGRVEALERSRHYR
;
A
#
# COMPACT_ATOMS: atom_id res chain seq x y z
N MET A 1 -6.46 -41.86 45.27
CA MET A 1 -6.08 -40.58 44.64
C MET A 1 -4.82 -40.86 43.83
N GLU A 2 -4.92 -41.06 42.52
CA GLU A 2 -4.84 -40.10 41.40
C GLU A 2 -3.54 -40.38 40.61
N ARG A 3 -3.63 -40.94 39.39
CA ARG A 3 -3.62 -40.32 38.04
C ARG A 3 -2.21 -40.21 37.39
N GLN A 4 -1.79 -41.27 36.68
CA GLN A 4 -1.67 -41.40 35.21
C GLN A 4 -1.58 -40.07 34.36
N LEU A 5 -0.75 -39.84 33.31
CA LEU A 5 -0.30 -40.58 32.08
C LEU A 5 0.88 -39.79 31.36
N PRO A 6 1.22 -39.96 30.04
CA PRO A 6 2.11 -40.96 29.40
C PRO A 6 3.15 -40.35 28.41
N THR A 7 3.96 -41.20 27.76
CA THR A 7 5.03 -40.85 26.80
C THR A 7 4.74 -41.13 25.31
N ARG A 8 5.29 -40.21 24.51
CA ARG A 8 5.62 -40.07 23.08
C ARG A 8 5.99 -41.34 22.27
N GLY A 9 5.65 -41.35 20.97
CA GLY A 9 6.18 -42.26 19.95
C GLY A 9 6.17 -41.67 18.52
N VAL A 10 7.23 -41.92 17.75
CA VAL A 10 7.56 -41.38 16.41
C VAL A 10 7.82 -42.55 15.44
N ARG A 11 7.46 -42.43 14.14
CA ARG A 11 8.08 -43.04 12.93
C ARG A 11 7.36 -42.51 11.66
N VAL A 12 7.97 -41.68 10.81
CA VAL A 12 8.77 -41.94 9.58
C VAL A 12 8.05 -42.78 8.52
N TYR A 13 7.75 -42.17 7.37
CA TYR A 13 7.32 -42.77 6.11
C TYR A 13 8.33 -42.41 5.01
N ASP A 14 8.61 -43.34 4.10
CA ASP A 14 8.71 -43.07 2.66
C ASP A 14 8.89 -44.35 1.85
N THR A 15 7.98 -44.63 0.91
CA THR A 15 8.31 -45.29 -0.36
C THR A 15 7.31 -44.87 -1.44
N GLN A 16 7.89 -44.57 -2.60
CA GLN A 16 7.38 -43.92 -3.82
C GLN A 16 6.34 -44.77 -4.59
N ILE A 17 5.22 -44.21 -5.06
CA ILE A 17 4.89 -43.72 -6.44
C ILE A 17 4.93 -44.78 -7.57
N ALA A 18 3.75 -45.15 -8.11
CA ALA A 18 3.34 -45.15 -9.55
C ALA A 18 1.81 -45.52 -9.68
N PRO A 19 1.11 -45.41 -10.84
CA PRO A 19 0.15 -44.34 -11.10
C PRO A 19 -1.27 -44.79 -11.54
N GLU A 20 -2.15 -43.79 -11.75
CA GLU A 20 -3.42 -43.79 -12.51
C GLU A 20 -4.67 -44.44 -11.86
N HIS A 21 -5.70 -43.62 -11.61
CA HIS A 21 -6.94 -43.62 -12.38
C HIS A 21 -7.90 -42.54 -11.83
N TYR A 22 -8.38 -41.72 -12.75
CA TYR A 22 -9.34 -40.64 -12.52
C TYR A 22 -10.73 -41.23 -12.28
N GLU A 23 -11.27 -41.09 -11.06
CA GLU A 23 -12.70 -41.29 -10.82
C GLU A 23 -13.29 -40.09 -10.08
N VAL A 24 -14.13 -39.37 -10.81
CA VAL A 24 -14.98 -38.28 -10.32
C VAL A 24 -16.04 -38.90 -9.41
N LYS A 25 -15.88 -38.78 -8.09
CA LYS A 25 -16.96 -39.08 -7.13
C LYS A 25 -17.85 -37.84 -6.98
N ARG A 26 -19.08 -37.97 -7.48
CA ARG A 26 -20.22 -37.09 -7.16
C ARG A 26 -20.45 -37.14 -5.66
N GLU A 27 -20.32 -36.00 -5.00
CA GLU A 27 -20.58 -35.84 -3.58
C GLU A 27 -22.08 -35.65 -3.35
N TYR A 28 -22.62 -36.48 -2.47
CA TYR A 28 -24.03 -36.49 -2.07
C TYR A 28 -24.35 -35.25 -1.26
N HIS A 29 -25.47 -34.61 -1.58
CA HIS A 29 -26.01 -33.47 -0.86
C HIS A 29 -26.70 -33.96 0.43
N ASP A 30 -26.10 -33.63 1.57
CA ASP A 30 -26.66 -33.82 2.92
C ASP A 30 -27.56 -32.61 3.25
N PRO A 31 -28.86 -32.77 3.57
CA PRO A 31 -29.81 -31.65 3.60
C PRO A 31 -29.87 -30.87 4.93
N ASP A 32 -29.02 -31.14 5.92
CA ASP A 32 -29.17 -30.56 7.27
C ASP A 32 -28.08 -29.53 7.70
N THR A 33 -27.42 -28.87 6.75
CA THR A 33 -26.67 -27.63 7.05
C THR A 33 -27.59 -26.41 6.96
N PRO A 34 -27.68 -25.56 7.99
CA PRO A 34 -28.44 -24.32 7.91
C PRO A 34 -27.82 -23.47 6.81
N SER A 35 -28.56 -23.33 5.71
CA SER A 35 -28.21 -22.48 4.59
C SER A 35 -27.94 -21.08 5.13
N THR A 36 -26.68 -20.65 5.11
CA THR A 36 -26.36 -19.23 5.24
C THR A 36 -26.97 -18.55 4.04
N ASP A 37 -28.14 -17.98 4.30
CA ASP A 37 -29.02 -17.23 3.42
C ASP A 37 -28.23 -16.16 2.67
N SER A 38 -27.66 -16.55 1.53
CA SER A 38 -26.85 -15.68 0.66
C SER A 38 -27.71 -14.58 0.02
N THR A 39 -29.03 -14.68 0.19
CA THR A 39 -30.07 -13.80 -0.31
C THR A 39 -30.26 -12.53 0.53
N GLN A 40 -29.74 -12.46 1.77
CA GLN A 40 -29.79 -11.22 2.56
C GLN A 40 -28.71 -10.19 2.20
N VAL A 41 -27.65 -10.61 1.49
CA VAL A 41 -26.52 -9.73 1.17
C VAL A 41 -26.85 -8.74 0.04
N SER A 42 -27.81 -9.05 -0.84
CA SER A 42 -28.07 -8.26 -2.05
C SER A 42 -29.10 -7.13 -1.91
N GLU A 43 -30.02 -7.18 -0.94
CA GLU A 43 -31.12 -6.18 -0.86
C GLU A 43 -30.76 -4.90 -0.09
N GLY A 44 -29.62 -4.87 0.62
CA GLY A 44 -29.22 -3.75 1.48
C GLY A 44 -27.91 -3.04 1.10
N PHE A 45 -27.21 -3.47 0.05
CA PHE A 45 -25.87 -2.95 -0.26
C PHE A 45 -25.93 -1.52 -0.83
N ARG A 46 -25.81 -0.53 0.06
CA ARG A 46 -25.63 0.88 -0.31
C ARG A 46 -24.26 1.34 0.17
N PHE A 47 -23.54 2.04 -0.71
CA PHE A 47 -22.29 2.68 -0.30
C PHE A 47 -22.59 3.74 0.75
N LEU A 48 -21.96 3.59 1.91
CA LEU A 48 -22.16 4.49 3.03
C LEU A 48 -21.35 5.77 2.85
N PRO A 49 -21.88 6.91 3.32
CA PRO A 49 -21.16 8.18 3.28
C PRO A 49 -19.94 8.11 4.20
N VAL A 50 -18.77 8.37 3.63
CA VAL A 50 -17.51 8.40 4.36
C VAL A 50 -17.27 9.81 4.92
N PRO A 51 -16.89 9.95 6.20
CA PRO A 51 -16.44 11.22 6.76
C PRO A 51 -15.27 11.82 5.97
N THR A 52 -15.32 13.13 5.74
CA THR A 52 -14.25 13.90 5.10
C THR A 52 -13.59 14.83 6.10
N GLU A 53 -12.37 15.30 5.80
CA GLU A 53 -11.63 16.22 6.67
C GLU A 53 -12.27 17.62 6.79
N SER A 54 -13.37 17.89 6.09
CA SER A 54 -14.13 19.15 6.17
C SER A 54 -15.44 19.04 6.95
N ASP A 55 -15.88 17.84 7.29
CA ASP A 55 -17.15 17.62 7.98
C ASP A 55 -17.11 18.18 9.41
N ASP A 56 -18.19 18.84 9.83
CA ASP A 56 -18.37 19.29 11.22
C ASP A 56 -18.59 18.12 12.20
N LEU A 57 -18.67 18.40 13.50
CA LEU A 57 -18.86 17.38 14.52
C LEU A 57 -20.15 16.58 14.33
N ALA A 58 -21.26 17.25 14.01
CA ALA A 58 -22.56 16.60 13.87
C ALA A 58 -22.58 15.65 12.66
N THR A 59 -22.06 16.11 11.52
CA THR A 59 -21.96 15.34 10.28
C THR A 59 -20.98 14.18 10.44
N THR A 60 -19.84 14.40 11.12
CA THR A 60 -18.87 13.35 11.43
C THR A 60 -19.50 12.28 12.32
N CYS A 61 -20.25 12.69 13.36
CA CYS A 61 -20.94 11.77 14.28
C CYS A 61 -21.96 10.90 13.54
N MET A 62 -22.85 11.54 12.78
CA MET A 62 -23.89 10.85 12.00
C MET A 62 -23.29 9.80 11.05
N LYS A 63 -22.26 10.16 10.29
CA LYS A 63 -21.61 9.24 9.34
C LYS A 63 -20.89 8.09 10.07
N LEU A 64 -20.23 8.36 11.20
CA LEU A 64 -19.56 7.31 11.98
C LEU A 64 -20.54 6.36 12.66
N GLU A 65 -21.69 6.85 13.13
CA GLU A 65 -22.74 6.00 13.70
C GLU A 65 -23.31 5.03 12.66
N GLU A 66 -23.53 5.49 11.44
CA GLU A 66 -23.99 4.65 10.33
C GLU A 66 -22.96 3.57 9.97
N LEU A 67 -21.68 3.93 9.94
CA LEU A 67 -20.58 3.00 9.73
C LEU A 67 -20.44 2.01 10.91
N ALA A 68 -20.63 2.46 12.16
CA ALA A 68 -20.57 1.60 13.35
C ALA A 68 -21.69 0.56 13.36
N LYS A 69 -22.92 0.94 13.01
CA LYS A 69 -24.05 0.00 12.86
C LYS A 69 -23.75 -1.11 11.85
N THR A 70 -23.03 -0.77 10.79
CA THR A 70 -22.62 -1.73 9.75
C THR A 70 -21.63 -2.75 10.30
N VAL A 71 -20.68 -2.31 11.13
CA VAL A 71 -19.75 -3.21 11.83
C VAL A 71 -20.48 -4.10 12.83
N GLU A 72 -21.44 -3.56 13.59
CA GLU A 72 -22.24 -4.33 14.56
C GLU A 72 -23.05 -5.45 13.90
N GLN A 73 -23.48 -5.24 12.66
CA GLN A 73 -24.16 -6.25 11.84
C GLN A 73 -23.21 -7.32 11.27
N GLY A 74 -21.90 -7.20 11.53
CA GLY A 74 -20.87 -8.13 11.03
C GLY A 74 -20.45 -7.86 9.59
N ASN A 75 -20.82 -6.70 9.01
CA ASN A 75 -20.48 -6.36 7.64
C ASN A 75 -19.09 -5.70 7.55
N SER A 76 -18.42 -5.86 6.41
CA SER A 76 -17.12 -5.23 6.14
C SER A 76 -17.26 -3.74 5.81
N LEU A 77 -16.61 -2.88 6.59
CA LEU A 77 -16.49 -1.45 6.29
C LEU A 77 -15.80 -1.20 4.95
N ALA A 78 -14.78 -1.98 4.61
CA ALA A 78 -14.06 -1.84 3.35
C ALA A 78 -15.00 -2.00 2.14
N LEU A 79 -15.91 -2.97 2.19
CA LEU A 79 -16.90 -3.17 1.13
C LEU A 79 -17.97 -2.08 1.12
N PHE A 80 -18.52 -1.72 2.28
CA PHE A 80 -19.59 -0.72 2.38
C PHE A 80 -19.12 0.71 2.13
N THR A 81 -17.82 0.99 2.27
CA THR A 81 -17.21 2.28 1.87
C THR A 81 -16.68 2.26 0.43
N GLY A 82 -16.85 1.15 -0.29
CA GLY A 82 -16.43 0.99 -1.68
C GLY A 82 -14.93 1.01 -1.88
N LEU A 83 -14.16 0.54 -0.89
CA LEU A 83 -12.70 0.53 -0.88
C LEU A 83 -12.03 1.90 -1.05
N LYS A 84 -12.81 2.99 -0.96
CA LYS A 84 -12.31 4.37 -1.15
C LYS A 84 -11.21 4.73 -0.14
N LEU A 85 -11.28 4.15 1.05
CA LEU A 85 -10.31 4.35 2.13
C LEU A 85 -9.27 3.25 2.22
N ALA A 86 -9.48 2.09 1.59
CA ALA A 86 -8.45 1.06 1.46
C ALA A 86 -7.50 1.48 0.34
N THR A 87 -6.61 2.44 0.62
CA THR A 87 -5.68 2.96 -0.39
C THR A 87 -4.51 2.00 -0.50
N TYR A 88 -4.68 0.98 -1.32
CA TYR A 88 -3.54 0.44 -2.05
C TYR A 88 -3.13 1.54 -3.03
N PRO A 89 -1.93 2.12 -2.93
CA PRO A 89 -1.46 2.96 -4.02
C PRO A 89 -1.48 2.07 -5.26
N ALA A 90 -2.20 2.50 -6.30
CA ALA A 90 -2.26 1.75 -7.52
C ALA A 90 -0.82 1.55 -8.02
N LYS A 91 -0.57 0.46 -8.76
CA LYS A 91 0.75 0.23 -9.37
C LYS A 91 1.22 1.47 -10.15
N SER A 92 0.28 2.20 -10.75
CA SER A 92 0.47 3.47 -11.44
C SER A 92 0.89 4.61 -10.50
N ASP A 93 0.23 4.76 -9.34
CA ASP A 93 0.59 5.78 -8.33
C ASP A 93 2.01 5.58 -7.82
N LEU A 94 2.44 4.33 -7.66
CA LEU A 94 3.78 4.00 -7.20
C LEU A 94 4.87 4.35 -8.19
N GLU A 95 4.58 4.13 -9.47
CA GLU A 95 5.50 4.48 -10.52
C GLU A 95 5.61 6.00 -10.63
N SER A 96 4.49 6.72 -10.60
CA SER A 96 4.46 8.19 -10.57
C SER A 96 5.20 8.78 -9.36
N MET A 97 5.01 8.20 -8.16
CA MET A 97 5.74 8.60 -6.96
C MET A 97 7.25 8.31 -7.03
N ALA A 98 7.64 7.24 -7.72
CA ALA A 98 9.05 6.93 -7.92
C ALA A 98 9.68 7.85 -8.98
N MET A 99 8.95 8.13 -10.06
CA MET A 99 9.34 9.04 -11.13
C MET A 99 9.60 10.47 -10.61
N SER A 100 8.79 10.96 -9.66
CA SER A 100 9.01 12.30 -9.07
C SER A 100 10.29 12.42 -8.24
N GLN A 101 10.92 11.30 -7.86
CA GLN A 101 12.19 11.26 -7.12
C GLN A 101 13.40 11.01 -8.02
N LEU A 102 13.20 10.88 -9.34
CA LEU A 102 14.27 10.69 -10.31
C LEU A 102 14.89 12.02 -10.69
N THR A 103 16.18 12.01 -11.04
CA THR A 103 16.78 13.15 -11.74
C THR A 103 16.24 13.21 -13.18
N PRO A 104 16.33 14.35 -13.88
CA PRO A 104 15.87 14.45 -15.27
C PRO A 104 16.49 13.38 -16.20
N GLU A 105 17.78 13.09 -16.02
CA GLU A 105 18.49 12.05 -16.76
C GLU A 105 18.00 10.63 -16.42
N GLU A 106 17.77 10.34 -15.13
CA GLU A 106 17.22 9.05 -14.68
C GLU A 106 15.81 8.82 -15.21
N LEU A 107 14.98 9.87 -15.26
CA LEU A 107 13.61 9.82 -15.77
C LEU A 107 13.59 9.57 -17.27
N TRP A 108 14.34 10.37 -18.04
CA TRP A 108 14.43 10.22 -19.49
C TRP A 108 14.90 8.81 -19.88
N MET A 109 15.97 8.29 -19.26
CA MET A 109 16.44 6.93 -19.56
C MET A 109 15.42 5.86 -19.18
N TYR A 110 14.70 6.03 -18.06
CA TYR A 110 13.71 5.07 -17.61
C TYR A 110 12.48 5.02 -18.53
N GLU A 111 12.00 6.18 -18.99
CA GLU A 111 10.89 6.28 -19.94
C GLU A 111 11.25 5.66 -21.29
N THR A 112 12.39 6.03 -21.87
CA THR A 112 12.87 5.48 -23.15
C THR A 112 13.10 3.96 -23.07
N TRP A 113 13.64 3.45 -21.95
CA TRP A 113 13.79 2.01 -21.71
C TRP A 113 12.44 1.30 -21.61
N LYS A 114 11.45 1.93 -20.97
CA LYS A 114 10.10 1.37 -20.83
C LYS A 114 9.37 1.31 -22.17
N GLU A 115 9.48 2.34 -23.00
CA GLU A 115 8.94 2.35 -24.37
C GLU A 115 9.56 1.24 -25.22
N MET A 116 10.89 1.10 -25.19
CA MET A 116 11.61 0.01 -25.84
C MET A 116 11.10 -1.37 -25.38
N LYS A 117 10.89 -1.58 -24.08
CA LYS A 117 10.34 -2.84 -23.55
C LYS A 117 8.90 -3.09 -24.01
N MET A 118 8.05 -2.07 -24.08
CA MET A 118 6.68 -2.21 -24.55
C MET A 118 6.60 -2.62 -26.02
N ILE A 119 7.46 -2.04 -26.87
CA ILE A 119 7.55 -2.40 -28.29
C ILE A 119 7.98 -3.87 -28.44
N GLN A 120 9.04 -4.29 -27.73
CA GLN A 120 9.51 -5.68 -27.74
C GLN A 120 8.44 -6.67 -27.26
N ASP A 121 7.73 -6.36 -26.17
CA ASP A 121 6.67 -7.22 -25.64
C ASP A 121 5.46 -7.33 -26.59
N THR A 122 5.23 -6.30 -27.42
CA THR A 122 4.13 -6.25 -28.41
C THR A 122 4.49 -7.06 -29.67
N GLU A 123 5.74 -6.96 -30.14
CA GLU A 123 6.26 -7.75 -31.26
C GLU A 123 6.32 -9.26 -30.97
N ILE A 124 6.57 -9.65 -29.72
CA ILE A 124 6.57 -11.06 -29.30
C ILE A 124 5.15 -11.66 -29.30
N LYS A 125 4.11 -10.83 -29.15
CA LYS A 125 2.70 -11.28 -29.05
C LYS A 125 1.90 -11.13 -30.34
N GLY A 126 2.32 -10.26 -31.26
CA GLY A 126 1.69 -10.04 -32.57
C GLY A 126 2.62 -10.46 -33.70
N GLY A 127 2.38 -11.62 -34.31
CA GLY A 127 3.18 -12.09 -35.44
C GLY A 127 3.13 -11.11 -36.63
N ARG A 128 4.30 -10.51 -36.94
CA ARG A 128 4.68 -9.71 -38.13
C ARG A 128 3.98 -8.36 -38.34
N TYR A 129 4.77 -7.30 -38.47
CA TYR A 129 5.04 -6.64 -39.76
C TYR A 129 6.49 -6.09 -39.76
N SER A 130 7.26 -6.50 -40.75
CA SER A 130 8.55 -5.92 -41.11
C SER A 130 8.29 -4.64 -41.90
N GLY A 131 8.45 -3.49 -41.26
CA GLY A 131 8.68 -2.21 -41.92
C GLY A 131 9.97 -1.64 -41.36
N GLU A 132 10.93 -1.34 -42.24
CA GLU A 132 12.12 -0.55 -41.91
C GLU A 132 11.69 0.85 -41.47
N GLU A 133 11.28 0.98 -40.20
CA GLU A 133 11.18 2.27 -39.54
C GLU A 133 12.31 2.32 -38.51
N ASP A 134 13.14 3.35 -38.67
CA ASP A 134 14.31 3.67 -37.88
C ASP A 134 13.95 3.63 -36.38
N HIS A 135 14.18 2.48 -35.74
CA HIS A 135 13.88 2.27 -34.32
C HIS A 135 14.83 3.11 -33.49
N ASN A 136 14.52 4.39 -33.33
CA ASN A 136 15.17 5.33 -32.42
C ASN A 136 14.80 5.05 -30.94
N GLY A 137 14.65 3.77 -30.60
CA GLY A 137 14.46 3.29 -29.24
C GLY A 137 15.81 3.01 -28.59
N MET A 138 15.88 3.12 -27.27
CA MET A 138 17.09 2.81 -26.52
C MET A 138 17.53 1.36 -26.79
N GLN A 139 18.70 1.17 -27.39
CA GLN A 139 19.32 -0.16 -27.49
C GLN A 139 20.15 -0.43 -26.25
N LEU A 140 19.85 -1.53 -25.56
CA LEU A 140 20.64 -1.95 -24.42
C LEU A 140 21.99 -2.48 -24.89
N PRO A 141 23.10 -2.01 -24.30
CA PRO A 141 24.42 -2.52 -24.63
C PRO A 141 24.56 -3.99 -24.23
N TYR A 142 25.36 -4.74 -24.99
CA TYR A 142 25.71 -6.10 -24.63
C TYR A 142 26.48 -6.13 -23.29
N PHE A 143 26.11 -7.07 -22.41
CA PHE A 143 26.75 -7.26 -21.11
C PHE A 143 27.18 -8.72 -20.95
N ASN A 144 28.47 -8.96 -20.75
CA ASN A 144 29.01 -10.29 -20.50
C ASN A 144 29.00 -10.59 -18.99
N TRP A 145 28.04 -11.38 -18.52
CA TRP A 145 27.83 -11.68 -17.10
C TRP A 145 28.97 -12.43 -16.41
N GLU A 146 29.83 -13.12 -17.15
CA GLU A 146 30.96 -13.87 -16.60
C GLU A 146 32.25 -13.04 -16.56
N GLN A 147 32.42 -12.13 -17.50
CA GLN A 147 33.65 -11.33 -17.65
C GLN A 147 33.53 -9.93 -17.03
N ASN A 148 32.33 -9.35 -17.01
CA ASN A 148 32.10 -7.99 -16.54
C ASN A 148 31.90 -7.97 -15.01
N VAL A 149 32.95 -8.34 -14.29
CA VAL A 149 32.98 -8.52 -12.83
C VAL A 149 34.05 -7.58 -12.25
N ALA A 150 33.72 -6.83 -11.21
CA ALA A 150 34.69 -5.99 -10.49
C ALA A 150 34.50 -6.10 -8.97
N PRO A 151 35.57 -5.94 -8.17
CA PRO A 151 35.45 -5.98 -6.72
C PRO A 151 34.50 -4.88 -6.22
N VAL A 152 33.66 -5.23 -5.25
CA VAL A 152 32.73 -4.28 -4.61
C VAL A 152 33.52 -3.39 -3.63
N PRO A 153 33.41 -2.05 -3.71
CA PRO A 153 34.05 -1.15 -2.76
C PRO A 153 33.69 -1.47 -1.31
N GLN A 154 34.66 -1.47 -0.38
CA GLN A 154 34.47 -1.85 1.02
C GLN A 154 33.86 -0.73 1.90
N GLY A 155 32.67 -0.25 1.53
CA GLY A 155 31.92 0.72 2.33
C GLY A 155 30.80 0.06 3.14
N ALA A 156 30.46 0.66 4.30
CA ALA A 156 29.44 0.14 5.23
C ALA A 156 28.06 -0.11 4.57
N GLN A 157 27.74 0.56 3.46
CA GLN A 157 26.50 0.38 2.70
C GLN A 157 26.75 -0.09 1.25
N SER A 158 28.00 -0.28 0.85
CA SER A 158 28.35 -0.60 -0.53
C SER A 158 27.75 -1.94 -0.95
N MET A 159 27.92 -2.99 -0.16
CA MET A 159 27.39 -4.31 -0.48
C MET A 159 25.87 -4.28 -0.72
N LYS A 160 25.12 -3.60 0.18
CA LYS A 160 23.67 -3.41 0.04
C LYS A 160 23.31 -2.65 -1.24
N LYS A 161 24.00 -1.55 -1.53
CA LYS A 161 23.78 -0.71 -2.72
C LYS A 161 24.04 -1.47 -4.01
N PHE A 162 25.15 -2.20 -4.10
CA PHE A 162 25.51 -2.96 -5.29
C PHE A 162 24.62 -4.20 -5.48
N THR A 163 24.16 -4.83 -4.40
CA THR A 163 23.14 -5.88 -4.47
C THR A 163 21.82 -5.36 -5.05
N GLN A 164 21.36 -4.18 -4.61
CA GLN A 164 20.15 -3.57 -5.15
C GLN A 164 20.29 -3.20 -6.63
N ARG A 165 21.46 -2.69 -7.03
CA ARG A 165 21.77 -2.40 -8.43
C ARG A 165 21.82 -3.67 -9.28
N ALA A 166 22.41 -4.75 -8.77
CA ALA A 166 22.43 -6.04 -9.46
C ALA A 166 21.01 -6.56 -9.72
N ALA A 167 20.14 -6.52 -8.70
CA ALA A 167 18.73 -6.85 -8.88
C ALA A 167 18.00 -5.92 -9.88
N ALA A 168 18.41 -4.66 -10.01
CA ALA A 168 17.89 -3.76 -11.03
C ALA A 168 18.44 -4.10 -12.43
N MET A 169 19.69 -4.56 -12.54
CA MET A 169 20.27 -5.02 -13.80
C MET A 169 19.53 -6.25 -14.35
N ASP A 170 19.14 -7.19 -13.48
CA ASP A 170 18.28 -8.32 -13.88
C ASP A 170 17.00 -7.83 -14.59
N VAL A 171 16.38 -6.76 -14.05
CA VAL A 171 15.18 -6.16 -14.67
C VAL A 171 15.50 -5.43 -15.96
N VAL A 172 16.55 -4.60 -15.98
CA VAL A 172 16.94 -3.79 -17.15
C VAL A 172 17.29 -4.68 -18.34
N PHE A 173 18.18 -5.65 -18.12
CA PHE A 173 18.73 -6.52 -19.17
C PHE A 173 17.91 -7.80 -19.38
N GLY A 174 16.87 -8.06 -18.58
CA GLY A 174 16.11 -9.30 -18.65
C GLY A 174 16.92 -10.55 -18.25
N HIS A 175 17.92 -10.36 -17.39
CA HIS A 175 18.78 -11.43 -16.87
C HIS A 175 18.27 -11.92 -15.50
N ARG A 176 18.75 -13.08 -15.06
CA ARG A 176 18.52 -13.59 -13.71
C ARG A 176 19.84 -13.99 -13.08
N GLY A 177 20.15 -13.41 -11.93
CA GLY A 177 21.32 -13.78 -11.14
C GLY A 177 22.48 -12.81 -11.27
N ALA A 178 22.23 -11.55 -11.64
CA ALA A 178 23.24 -10.51 -11.57
C ALA A 178 23.82 -10.41 -10.14
N THR A 179 25.15 -10.35 -10.06
CA THR A 179 25.87 -10.26 -8.78
C THR A 179 26.23 -8.80 -8.44
N PRO A 180 26.50 -8.50 -7.16
CA PRO A 180 27.02 -7.18 -6.75
C PRO A 180 28.29 -6.75 -7.50
N GLU A 181 29.13 -7.72 -7.88
CA GLU A 181 30.35 -7.50 -8.63
C GLU A 181 30.07 -7.07 -10.08
N ASN A 182 29.02 -7.61 -10.71
CA ASN A 182 28.55 -7.17 -12.03
C ASN A 182 28.08 -5.71 -11.98
N ALA A 183 27.35 -5.35 -10.92
CA ALA A 183 26.92 -3.98 -10.70
C ALA A 183 28.09 -3.02 -10.38
N SER A 184 29.13 -3.53 -9.72
CA SER A 184 30.38 -2.81 -9.49
C SER A 184 31.07 -2.48 -10.81
N TRP A 185 31.22 -3.49 -11.68
CA TRP A 185 31.85 -3.31 -12.98
C TRP A 185 31.10 -2.32 -13.86
N LEU A 186 29.77 -2.44 -13.94
CA LEU A 186 28.89 -1.52 -14.70
C LEU A 186 29.07 -0.08 -14.23
N THR A 187 29.19 0.14 -12.92
CA THR A 187 29.33 1.49 -12.35
C THR A 187 30.62 2.18 -12.79
N SER A 188 31.70 1.43 -13.06
CA SER A 188 33.00 1.98 -13.46
C SER A 188 33.19 2.02 -14.98
N HIS A 189 32.64 1.06 -15.73
CA HIS A 189 32.92 0.88 -17.16
C HIS A 189 31.77 1.29 -18.08
N MET A 190 30.53 1.30 -17.56
CA MET A 190 29.33 1.67 -18.31
C MET A 190 28.59 2.77 -17.57
N VAL A 191 29.30 3.86 -17.30
CA VAL A 191 28.81 5.00 -16.51
C VAL A 191 27.52 5.58 -17.11
N PHE A 192 27.39 5.55 -18.44
CA PHE A 192 26.19 6.01 -19.16
C PHE A 192 24.94 5.17 -18.85
N MET A 193 25.07 3.90 -18.43
CA MET A 193 23.94 3.05 -18.02
C MET A 193 23.54 3.24 -16.55
N LEU A 194 24.38 3.92 -15.77
CA LEU A 194 24.17 4.08 -14.34
C LEU A 194 22.87 4.82 -13.98
N PRO A 195 22.45 5.89 -14.68
CA PRO A 195 21.19 6.56 -14.36
C PRO A 195 19.98 5.62 -14.52
N LEU A 196 19.92 4.82 -15.59
CA LEU A 196 18.85 3.83 -15.77
C LEU A 196 18.82 2.80 -14.63
N VAL A 197 19.98 2.22 -14.29
CA VAL A 197 20.06 1.23 -13.19
C VAL A 197 19.63 1.87 -11.86
N LYS A 198 19.99 3.14 -11.61
CA LYS A 198 19.54 3.89 -10.42
C LYS A 198 18.03 4.12 -10.43
N ALA A 199 17.45 4.48 -11.58
CA ALA A 199 16.02 4.70 -11.73
C ALA A 199 15.23 3.41 -11.41
N VAL A 200 15.58 2.30 -12.06
CA VAL A 200 14.96 0.99 -11.80
C VAL A 200 15.16 0.54 -10.34
N THR A 201 16.33 0.81 -9.76
CA THR A 201 16.59 0.54 -8.34
C THR A 201 15.62 1.31 -7.44
N LYS A 202 15.42 2.61 -7.67
CA LYS A 202 14.49 3.45 -6.89
C LYS A 202 13.05 2.95 -7.01
N VAL A 203 12.57 2.71 -8.23
CA VAL A 203 11.21 2.18 -8.49
C VAL A 203 11.00 0.84 -7.78
N THR A 204 11.98 -0.06 -7.88
CA THR A 204 11.89 -1.41 -7.28
C THR A 204 11.94 -1.35 -5.75
N ASN A 205 12.81 -0.51 -5.19
CA ASN A 205 12.91 -0.31 -3.75
C ASN A 205 11.63 0.31 -3.18
N LEU A 206 11.03 1.28 -3.87
CA LEU A 206 9.78 1.91 -3.44
C LEU A 206 8.63 0.90 -3.44
N LYS A 207 8.52 0.07 -4.49
CA LYS A 207 7.58 -1.07 -4.55
C LYS A 207 7.80 -2.07 -3.40
N LYS A 208 9.06 -2.43 -3.10
CA LYS A 208 9.41 -3.36 -2.00
C LYS A 208 9.10 -2.78 -0.62
N ASN A 209 9.52 -1.55 -0.36
CA ASN A 209 9.29 -0.87 0.92
C ASN A 209 7.81 -0.70 1.18
N LEU A 210 7.03 -0.36 0.15
CA LEU A 210 5.60 -0.26 0.28
C LEU A 210 4.95 -1.63 0.54
N LYS A 211 5.31 -2.69 -0.19
CA LYS A 211 4.84 -4.06 0.11
C LYS A 211 5.15 -4.47 1.55
N ASN A 212 6.29 -4.06 2.08
CA ASN A 212 6.70 -4.30 3.46
C ASN A 212 5.97 -3.40 4.47
N ASN A 213 5.72 -2.13 4.14
CA ASN A 213 4.95 -1.19 4.97
C ASN A 213 3.46 -1.56 5.02
N HIS A 214 2.89 -2.09 3.93
CA HIS A 214 1.53 -2.65 3.90
C HIS A 214 1.44 -3.96 4.66
N ARG A 215 2.53 -4.72 4.74
CA ARG A 215 2.73 -5.77 5.75
C ARG A 215 3.23 -5.15 7.06
N SER A 216 2.61 -4.04 7.47
CA SER A 216 2.79 -3.49 8.80
C SER A 216 2.70 -4.64 9.80
N ARG A 217 3.43 -4.56 10.91
CA ARG A 217 3.42 -5.59 11.97
C ARG A 217 2.00 -6.07 12.35
N HIS A 218 1.02 -5.20 12.16
CA HIS A 218 -0.39 -5.38 12.49
C HIS A 218 -1.27 -5.97 11.37
N THR A 219 -0.77 -6.07 10.13
CA THR A 219 -1.48 -6.63 8.97
C THR A 219 -0.79 -7.87 8.41
N ARG A 220 0.29 -8.33 9.07
CA ARG A 220 1.02 -9.53 8.71
C ARG A 220 0.18 -10.77 8.98
N GLY A 221 -0.21 -11.49 7.93
CA GLY A 221 -1.02 -12.71 8.02
C GLY A 221 -2.51 -12.50 7.77
N LEU A 222 -2.94 -11.25 7.57
CA LEU A 222 -4.29 -10.93 7.12
C LEU A 222 -4.40 -11.17 5.61
N THR A 223 -5.57 -11.62 5.17
CA THR A 223 -5.98 -11.61 3.77
C THR A 223 -6.05 -10.17 3.24
N ASP A 224 -6.04 -10.01 1.91
CA ASP A 224 -6.12 -8.67 1.31
C ASP A 224 -7.40 -7.93 1.75
N MET A 225 -8.53 -8.64 1.89
CA MET A 225 -9.79 -8.05 2.38
C MET A 225 -9.71 -7.60 3.85
N GLU A 226 -9.14 -8.42 4.73
CA GLU A 226 -8.95 -8.05 6.14
C GLU A 226 -7.97 -6.88 6.29
N ALA A 227 -6.94 -6.81 5.44
CA ALA A 227 -6.04 -5.67 5.41
C ALA A 227 -6.78 -4.39 4.96
N ALA A 228 -7.64 -4.47 3.94
CA ALA A 228 -8.49 -3.37 3.50
C ALA A 228 -9.44 -2.89 4.61
N GLU A 229 -10.03 -3.82 5.37
CA GLU A 229 -10.89 -3.53 6.51
C GLU A 229 -10.16 -2.74 7.60
N VAL A 230 -8.99 -3.26 8.02
CA VAL A 230 -8.17 -2.63 9.06
C VAL A 230 -7.70 -1.24 8.62
N GLU A 231 -7.32 -1.06 7.35
CA GLU A 231 -6.91 0.24 6.84
C GLU A 231 -8.08 1.23 6.78
N THR A 232 -9.23 0.78 6.32
CA THR A 232 -10.47 1.58 6.27
C THR A 232 -10.84 2.09 7.66
N ALA A 233 -10.90 1.19 8.64
CA ALA A 233 -11.21 1.54 10.03
C ALA A 233 -10.20 2.54 10.60
N ARG A 234 -8.89 2.33 10.37
CA ARG A 234 -7.84 3.26 10.83
C ARG A 234 -8.00 4.65 10.24
N LYS A 235 -8.27 4.76 8.95
CA LYS A 235 -8.45 6.07 8.31
C LYS A 235 -9.69 6.79 8.81
N LEU A 236 -10.81 6.07 8.99
CA LEU A 236 -12.01 6.63 9.60
C LEU A 236 -11.72 7.23 10.97
N VAL A 237 -11.02 6.51 11.83
CA VAL A 237 -10.62 6.99 13.17
C VAL A 237 -9.72 8.23 13.08
N VAL A 238 -8.76 8.25 12.16
CA VAL A 238 -7.87 9.40 11.97
C VAL A 238 -8.66 10.64 11.52
N ILE A 239 -9.56 10.50 10.54
CA ILE A 239 -10.40 11.60 10.05
C ILE A 239 -11.31 12.11 11.18
N ALA A 240 -11.95 11.19 11.92
CA ALA A 240 -12.80 11.53 13.05
C ALA A 240 -12.06 12.36 14.10
N ASN A 241 -10.87 11.91 14.51
CA ASN A 241 -10.05 12.60 15.50
C ASN A 241 -9.58 13.98 15.03
N LYS A 242 -9.25 14.12 13.72
CA LYS A 242 -8.92 15.42 13.13
C LYS A 242 -10.09 16.38 13.17
N ASN A 243 -11.28 15.93 12.74
CA ASN A 243 -12.50 16.75 12.76
C ASN A 243 -12.85 17.17 14.19
N GLN A 244 -12.81 16.23 15.14
CA GLN A 244 -13.05 16.53 16.55
C GLN A 244 -12.08 17.57 17.08
N SER A 245 -10.78 17.42 16.83
CA SER A 245 -9.75 18.36 17.29
C SER A 245 -9.97 19.76 16.72
N ARG A 246 -10.28 19.86 15.42
CA ARG A 246 -10.53 21.13 14.73
C ARG A 246 -11.76 21.85 15.27
N GLU A 247 -12.88 21.15 15.44
CA GLU A 247 -14.11 21.77 15.93
C GLU A 247 -14.03 22.12 17.42
N MET A 248 -13.39 21.29 18.25
CA MET A 248 -13.14 21.62 19.66
C MET A 248 -12.29 22.88 19.81
N GLU A 249 -11.32 23.09 18.91
CA GLU A 249 -10.54 24.32 18.87
C GLU A 249 -11.40 25.55 18.52
N LYS A 250 -12.33 25.43 17.56
CA LYS A 250 -13.29 26.51 17.28
C LYS A 250 -14.18 26.82 18.48
N ILE A 251 -14.70 25.79 19.15
CA ILE A 251 -15.52 25.94 20.35
C ILE A 251 -14.74 26.70 21.43
N ARG A 252 -13.49 26.30 21.72
CA ARG A 252 -12.65 26.99 22.72
C ARG A 252 -12.46 28.47 22.40
N ARG A 253 -12.22 28.82 21.13
CA ARG A 253 -12.07 30.23 20.72
C ARG A 253 -13.34 31.03 20.95
N LEU A 254 -14.50 30.46 20.59
CA LEU A 254 -15.79 31.11 20.81
C LEU A 254 -16.10 31.26 22.30
N THR A 255 -15.86 30.23 23.11
CA THR A 255 -16.02 30.30 24.57
C THR A 255 -15.20 31.43 25.17
N LYS A 256 -13.92 31.54 24.80
CA LYS A 256 -13.05 32.63 25.26
C LYS A 256 -13.57 34.00 24.86
N SER A 257 -14.02 34.17 23.61
CA SER A 257 -14.59 35.44 23.13
C SER A 257 -15.89 35.82 23.87
N ILE A 258 -16.73 34.83 24.20
CA ILE A 258 -17.95 35.03 25.00
C ILE A 258 -17.59 35.48 26.42
N GLU A 259 -16.62 34.83 27.06
CA GLU A 259 -16.17 35.18 28.41
C GLU A 259 -15.62 36.61 28.48
N GLU A 260 -14.76 36.99 27.51
CA GLU A 260 -14.23 38.35 27.39
C GLU A 260 -15.36 39.38 27.23
N SER A 261 -16.32 39.11 26.35
CA SER A 261 -17.48 39.99 26.12
C SER A 261 -18.37 40.10 27.37
N ALA A 262 -18.60 38.98 28.07
CA ALA A 262 -19.38 38.95 29.30
C ALA A 262 -18.71 39.74 30.43
N LEU A 263 -17.38 39.69 30.54
CA LEU A 263 -16.61 40.47 31.52
C LEU A 263 -16.77 41.98 31.29
N ILE A 264 -16.73 42.43 30.03
CA ILE A 264 -16.96 43.85 29.68
C ILE A 264 -18.36 44.29 30.12
N LEU A 265 -19.38 43.47 29.82
CA LEU A 265 -20.76 43.76 30.21
C LEU A 265 -20.93 43.81 31.74
N LYS A 266 -20.36 42.85 32.47
CA LYS A 266 -20.37 42.85 33.94
C LYS A 266 -19.70 44.11 34.51
N GLY A 267 -18.54 44.48 33.98
CA GLY A 267 -17.85 45.71 34.39
C GLY A 267 -18.70 46.97 34.16
N ARG A 268 -19.49 47.02 33.07
CA ARG A 268 -20.42 48.12 32.82
C ARG A 268 -21.57 48.15 33.82
N VAL A 269 -22.15 47.00 34.16
CA VAL A 269 -23.22 46.89 35.16
C VAL A 269 -22.72 47.41 36.52
N GLU A 270 -21.58 46.93 36.99
CA GLU A 270 -21.00 47.34 38.28
C GLU A 270 -20.65 48.84 38.34
N ALA A 271 -20.22 49.43 37.23
CA ALA A 271 -19.94 50.86 37.14
C ALA A 271 -21.22 51.70 37.28
N LEU A 272 -22.31 51.26 36.66
CA LEU A 272 -23.61 51.92 36.75
C LEU A 272 -24.22 51.79 38.15
N GLU A 273 -24.14 50.63 38.78
CA GLU A 273 -24.61 50.40 40.15
C GLU A 273 -23.88 51.28 41.16
N ARG A 274 -22.55 51.38 41.05
CA ARG A 274 -21.75 52.29 41.89
C ARG A 274 -22.17 53.75 41.69
N SER A 275 -22.35 54.19 40.44
CA SER A 275 -22.75 55.58 40.15
C SER A 275 -24.13 55.96 40.73
N ARG A 276 -25.01 54.97 40.93
CA ARG A 276 -26.35 55.16 41.49
C ARG A 276 -26.37 55.26 43.02
N HIS A 277 -25.37 54.71 43.69
CA HIS A 277 -25.20 54.80 45.15
C HIS A 277 -24.62 56.13 45.62
N TYR A 278 -24.00 56.92 44.72
CA TYR A 278 -23.41 58.23 45.03
C TYR A 278 -24.29 59.42 44.62
N ARG A 279 -25.56 59.19 44.26
CA ARG A 279 -26.60 60.23 44.09
C ARG A 279 -27.63 60.10 45.20
#